data_AF-A0A1H6SKX7-F1
#
_entry.id   AF-A0A1H6SKX7-F1
#
_cell.length_a   1.000
_cell.length_b   1.000
_cell.length_c   1.000
_cell.angle_alpha   90.00
_cell.angle_beta   90.00
_cell.angle_gamma   90.00
#
_symmetry.space_group_name_H-M   'P 1'
#
loop_
_entity.id
_entity.type
_entity.pdbx_description
1 polymer ?
#
loop_
_entity_poly.entity_id
_entity_poly.type
_entity_poly.pdbx_seq_one_letter_code
_entity_poly.pdbx_strand_id
1 'polypeptide(L)'
;MTRPTPHREIEENSEQADAGTQAQDVAADARVRSTDLSEDSERGGRANVAQVTPDDTEDLVEKMEAMNRSGRIDMDAYAGEPSMDDEEDSYGATDEEDED
;
A
#
# COMPACT_ATOMS: atom_id res chain seq x y z
N MET A 1 11.39 -42.27 -34.18
CA MET A 1 10.21 -42.58 -33.36
C MET A 1 9.63 -41.27 -32.84
N THR A 2 8.48 -40.82 -33.37
CA THR A 2 7.78 -39.65 -32.82
C THR A 2 7.12 -40.09 -31.51
N ARG A 3 7.44 -39.42 -30.39
CA ARG A 3 6.78 -39.69 -29.12
C ARG A 3 5.38 -39.05 -29.17
N PRO A 4 4.29 -39.78 -28.90
CA PRO A 4 2.99 -39.16 -28.79
C PRO A 4 3.00 -38.25 -27.57
N THR A 5 2.82 -36.94 -27.78
CA THR A 5 2.45 -36.05 -26.68
C THR A 5 1.11 -36.54 -26.15
N PRO A 6 0.98 -36.90 -24.86
CA PRO A 6 -0.32 -37.23 -24.32
C PRO A 6 -1.23 -36.03 -24.57
N HIS A 7 -2.43 -36.29 -25.09
CA HIS A 7 -3.52 -35.33 -25.11
C HIS A 7 -3.88 -35.12 -23.64
N ARG A 8 -3.12 -34.24 -22.97
CA ARG A 8 -3.54 -33.68 -21.71
C ARG A 8 -4.67 -32.74 -22.12
N GLU A 9 -5.90 -33.28 -22.14
CA GLU A 9 -7.03 -32.44 -21.79
C GLU A 9 -6.61 -31.78 -20.49
N ILE A 10 -6.23 -30.51 -20.57
CA ILE A 10 -5.95 -29.74 -19.38
C ILE A 10 -7.34 -29.58 -18.79
N GLU A 11 -7.72 -30.52 -17.93
CA GLU A 11 -8.87 -30.36 -17.04
C GLU A 11 -8.57 -29.09 -16.25
N GLU A 12 -9.12 -27.98 -16.73
CA GLU A 12 -8.91 -26.67 -16.17
C GLU A 12 -9.68 -26.64 -14.86
N ASN A 13 -9.01 -26.98 -13.77
CA ASN A 13 -9.61 -26.94 -12.46
C ASN A 13 -9.91 -25.48 -12.14
N SER A 14 -11.19 -25.12 -12.04
CA SER A 14 -11.62 -23.75 -11.74
C SER A 14 -11.10 -23.26 -10.38
N GLU A 15 -10.75 -24.15 -9.44
CA GLU A 15 -10.10 -23.80 -8.18
C GLU A 15 -8.61 -23.48 -8.32
N GLN A 16 -7.97 -23.85 -9.45
CA GLN A 16 -6.58 -23.53 -9.79
C GLN A 16 -6.48 -22.45 -10.88
N ALA A 17 -7.63 -21.96 -11.36
CA ALA A 17 -7.71 -20.90 -12.35
C ALA A 17 -7.49 -19.53 -11.67
N ASP A 18 -6.22 -19.21 -11.42
CA ASP A 18 -5.79 -18.04 -10.67
C ASP A 18 -5.63 -16.77 -11.55
N ALA A 19 -6.28 -16.75 -12.71
CA ALA A 19 -6.21 -15.62 -13.64
C ALA A 19 -6.98 -14.42 -13.06
N GLY A 20 -6.33 -13.25 -13.01
CA GLY A 20 -6.90 -12.03 -12.44
C GLY A 20 -6.66 -11.85 -10.94
N THR A 21 -6.21 -12.90 -10.24
CA THR A 21 -5.88 -12.88 -8.80
C THR A 21 -4.38 -12.97 -8.56
N GLN A 22 -3.59 -13.38 -9.56
CA GLN A 22 -2.13 -13.36 -9.48
C GLN A 22 -1.61 -11.94 -9.25
N ALA A 23 -0.50 -11.83 -8.49
CA ALA A 23 0.10 -10.55 -8.13
C ALA A 23 0.39 -9.65 -9.35
N GLN A 24 0.77 -10.23 -10.49
CA GLN A 24 1.00 -9.50 -11.73
C GLN A 24 -0.27 -8.92 -12.35
N ASP A 25 -1.39 -9.64 -12.27
CA ASP A 25 -2.69 -9.20 -12.78
C ASP A 25 -3.25 -8.09 -11.88
N VAL A 26 -3.13 -8.26 -10.55
CA VAL A 26 -3.51 -7.23 -9.56
C VAL A 26 -2.67 -5.96 -9.73
N ALA A 27 -1.35 -6.10 -9.90
CA ALA A 27 -0.47 -4.95 -10.12
C ALA A 27 -0.74 -4.27 -11.47
N ALA A 28 -1.07 -5.02 -12.52
CA ALA A 28 -1.47 -4.46 -13.81
C ALA A 28 -2.80 -3.70 -13.70
N ASP A 29 -3.80 -4.27 -13.03
CA ASP A 29 -5.10 -3.63 -12.81
C ASP A 29 -4.94 -2.34 -11.99
N ALA A 30 -4.16 -2.38 -10.90
CA ALA A 30 -3.86 -1.22 -10.06
C ALA A 30 -3.14 -0.10 -10.83
N ARG A 31 -2.23 -0.44 -11.77
CA ARG A 31 -1.57 0.56 -12.63
C ARG A 31 -2.52 1.20 -13.64
N VAL A 32 -3.48 0.44 -14.17
CA VAL A 32 -4.42 0.92 -15.20
C VAL A 32 -5.58 1.70 -14.57
N ARG A 33 -5.90 1.44 -13.30
CA ARG A 33 -6.76 2.27 -12.46
C ARG A 33 -6.09 3.62 -12.16
N SER A 34 -6.02 4.46 -13.17
CA SER A 34 -5.81 5.90 -13.03
C SER A 34 -7.06 6.50 -12.38
N THR A 35 -7.26 6.23 -11.10
CA THR A 35 -8.17 7.02 -10.29
C THR A 35 -7.37 8.22 -9.84
N ASP A 36 -7.62 9.37 -10.47
CA ASP A 36 -7.31 10.66 -9.87
C ASP A 36 -8.20 10.78 -8.62
N LEU A 37 -7.71 10.22 -7.50
CA LEU A 37 -8.39 10.24 -6.19
C LEU A 37 -8.12 11.54 -5.44
N SER A 38 -7.27 12.39 -6.00
CA SER A 38 -6.93 13.70 -5.47
C SER A 38 -8.08 14.66 -5.78
N GLU A 39 -9.18 14.55 -5.05
CA GLU A 39 -10.04 15.72 -4.87
C GLU A 39 -9.29 16.72 -3.98
N ASP A 40 -9.45 18.02 -4.25
CA ASP A 40 -8.80 19.07 -3.46
C ASP A 40 -9.24 18.94 -1.98
N SER A 41 -8.30 19.01 -1.06
CA SER A 41 -8.61 18.92 0.38
C SER A 41 -9.37 20.16 0.84
N GLU A 42 -10.58 19.94 1.38
CA GLU A 42 -11.36 21.01 2.00
C GLU A 42 -10.96 21.17 3.47
N ARG A 43 -10.02 22.09 3.74
CA ARG A 43 -9.69 22.47 5.11
C ARG A 43 -10.71 23.46 5.67
N GLY A 44 -11.54 23.00 6.60
CA GLY A 44 -12.21 23.86 7.59
C GLY A 44 -13.71 24.09 7.44
N GLY A 45 -14.21 24.88 8.41
CA GLY A 45 -15.60 25.29 8.61
C GLY A 45 -15.65 26.35 9.73
N ARG A 46 -16.82 26.76 10.21
CA ARG A 46 -16.90 27.68 11.37
C ARG A 46 -16.23 27.02 12.58
N ALA A 47 -15.34 27.74 13.27
CA ALA A 47 -14.69 27.27 14.48
C ALA A 47 -15.73 26.69 15.45
N ASN A 48 -15.66 25.37 15.67
CA ASN A 48 -16.57 24.66 16.54
C ASN A 48 -15.85 24.33 17.84
N VAL A 49 -16.33 24.89 18.95
CA VAL A 49 -15.70 24.71 20.28
C VAL A 49 -15.75 23.25 20.75
N ALA A 50 -16.60 22.41 20.14
CA ALA A 50 -16.68 20.98 20.41
C ALA A 50 -15.85 20.11 19.44
N GLN A 51 -15.08 20.73 18.55
CA GLN A 51 -14.26 20.01 17.57
C GLN A 51 -13.05 19.38 18.26
N VAL A 52 -12.87 18.08 18.05
CA VAL A 52 -11.77 17.31 18.65
C VAL A 52 -10.47 17.51 17.86
N THR A 53 -10.56 17.74 16.55
CA THR A 53 -9.41 17.92 15.66
C THR A 53 -9.30 19.38 15.25
N PRO A 54 -8.16 20.05 15.47
CA PRO A 54 -7.93 21.42 15.00
C PRO A 54 -8.17 21.56 13.49
N ASP A 55 -8.68 22.72 13.05
CA ASP A 55 -8.85 23.01 11.62
C ASP A 55 -7.50 23.07 10.88
N ASP A 56 -6.39 23.30 11.59
CA ASP A 56 -5.04 23.35 11.02
C ASP A 56 -4.39 21.96 10.87
N THR A 57 -5.04 20.88 11.28
CA THR A 57 -4.49 19.51 11.12
C THR A 57 -4.60 19.04 9.67
N GLU A 58 -3.55 18.38 9.16
CA GLU A 58 -3.59 17.79 7.82
C GLU A 58 -4.60 16.65 7.75
N ASP A 59 -5.40 16.62 6.68
CA ASP A 59 -6.31 15.52 6.41
C ASP A 59 -5.66 14.36 5.65
N LEU A 60 -6.44 13.32 5.34
CA LEU A 60 -5.95 12.14 4.65
C LEU A 60 -5.39 12.46 3.25
N VAL A 61 -6.03 13.35 2.50
CA VAL A 61 -5.61 13.69 1.14
C VAL A 61 -4.34 14.52 1.19
N GLU A 62 -4.25 15.51 2.08
CA GLU A 62 -3.05 16.30 2.29
C GLU A 62 -1.85 15.43 2.68
N LYS A 63 -2.06 14.46 3.58
CA LYS A 63 -1.03 13.46 3.93
C LYS A 63 -0.61 12.61 2.74
N MET A 64 -1.56 12.12 1.94
CA MET A 64 -1.26 11.34 0.73
C MET A 64 -0.47 12.15 -0.31
N GLU A 65 -0.83 13.42 -0.52
CA GLU A 65 -0.08 14.31 -1.41
C GLU A 65 1.31 14.61 -0.90
N ALA A 66 1.47 14.81 0.41
CA ALA A 66 2.77 15.00 1.05
C ALA A 66 3.67 13.77 0.87
N MET A 67 3.12 12.56 1.02
CA MET A 67 3.83 11.30 0.74
C MET A 67 4.23 11.19 -0.73
N ASN A 68 3.31 11.49 -1.66
CA ASN A 68 3.59 11.44 -3.09
C ASN A 68 4.69 12.44 -3.51
N ARG A 69 4.65 13.65 -2.95
CA ARG A 69 5.65 14.70 -3.22
C ARG A 69 7.02 14.37 -2.64
N SER A 70 7.05 13.81 -1.42
CA SER A 70 8.30 13.48 -0.72
C SER A 70 8.92 12.16 -1.20
N GLY A 71 8.10 11.27 -1.77
CA GLY A 71 8.50 9.91 -2.11
C GLY A 71 8.75 9.02 -0.88
N ARG A 72 8.38 9.47 0.32
CA ARG A 72 8.46 8.70 1.57
C ARG A 72 7.07 8.46 2.13
N ILE A 73 6.85 7.26 2.63
CA ILE A 73 5.62 6.88 3.32
C ILE A 73 5.74 7.35 4.77
N ASP A 74 4.65 7.90 5.30
CA ASP A 74 4.50 8.20 6.72
C ASP A 74 4.42 6.89 7.51
N MET A 75 5.38 6.68 8.40
CA MET A 75 5.47 5.50 9.27
C MET A 75 5.09 5.83 10.72
N ASP A 76 4.59 7.04 11.00
CA ASP A 76 4.29 7.51 12.36
C ASP A 76 3.25 6.63 13.08
N ALA A 77 2.39 5.93 12.32
CA ALA A 77 1.46 4.95 12.87
C ALA A 77 2.16 3.78 13.61
N TYR A 78 3.39 3.49 13.22
CA TYR A 78 4.24 2.43 13.78
C TYR A 78 5.36 3.00 14.67
N ALA A 79 5.36 4.31 14.93
CA ALA A 79 6.39 4.92 15.76
C ALA A 79 6.38 4.32 17.17
N GLY A 80 7.53 3.77 17.58
CA GLY A 80 7.70 3.09 18.86
C GLY A 80 7.27 1.62 18.88
N GLU A 81 6.83 1.06 17.75
CA GLU A 81 6.72 -0.40 17.60
C GLU A 81 8.09 -1.00 17.23
N PRO A 82 8.43 -2.19 17.74
CA PRO A 82 9.64 -2.91 17.33
C PRO A 82 9.70 -3.17 15.82
N SER A 83 10.87 -2.96 15.23
CA SER A 83 11.18 -3.45 13.90
C SER A 83 11.28 -4.98 13.94
N MET A 84 10.38 -5.64 13.22
CA MET A 84 10.36 -7.11 13.08
C MET A 84 11.08 -7.58 11.80
N ASP A 85 11.83 -6.69 11.14
CA ASP A 85 12.57 -6.98 9.92
C ASP A 85 13.86 -7.73 10.27
N ASP A 86 14.01 -8.97 9.80
CA ASP A 86 15.21 -9.77 10.00
C ASP A 86 16.36 -9.37 9.07
N GLU A 87 16.10 -8.53 8.06
CA GLU A 87 17.08 -7.97 7.13
C GLU A 87 17.26 -6.45 7.32
N GLU A 88 17.26 -5.99 8.56
CA GLU A 88 17.36 -4.57 8.96
C GLU A 88 18.50 -3.78 8.29
N ASP A 89 19.64 -4.42 8.02
CA ASP A 89 20.83 -3.80 7.41
C ASP A 89 20.69 -3.57 5.89
N SER A 90 19.68 -4.16 5.23
CA SER A 90 19.53 -4.15 3.76
C SER A 90 18.96 -2.84 3.20
N TYR A 91 18.12 -2.14 3.97
CA TYR A 91 17.42 -0.92 3.50
C TYR A 91 17.78 0.35 4.28
N GLY A 92 18.77 0.28 5.16
CA GLY A 92 19.29 1.39 5.95
C GLY A 92 18.78 1.39 7.38
N ALA A 93 19.28 2.32 8.19
CA ALA A 93 18.97 2.38 9.63
C ALA A 93 17.47 2.56 9.87
N THR A 94 16.87 1.58 10.54
CA THR A 94 15.59 1.61 11.22
C THR A 94 15.77 2.19 12.64
N ASP A 95 14.68 2.47 13.34
CA ASP A 95 14.77 2.80 14.78
C ASP A 95 15.21 1.55 15.54
N GLU A 96 16.45 1.57 16.03
CA GLU A 96 16.97 0.57 16.96
C GLU A 96 16.19 0.71 18.28
N GLU A 97 15.72 -0.41 18.85
CA GLU A 97 15.14 -0.41 20.19
C GLU A 97 16.18 0.15 21.18
N ASP A 98 15.83 1.21 21.92
CA ASP A 98 16.59 1.63 23.10
C ASP A 98 16.54 0.48 24.13
N GLU A 99 17.47 -0.47 24.04
CA GLU A 99 17.69 -1.52 25.05
C GLU A 99 18.21 -0.86 26.35
N ASP A 100 17.30 -0.60 27.31
CA ASP A 100 17.62 -0.26 28.71
C ASP A 100 18.17 -1.47 29.51
#